data_AF-A0A969IDI2-F1
#
_entry.id   AF-A0A969IDI2-F1
#
_cell.length_a   1.000
_cell.length_b   1.000
_cell.length_c   1.000
_cell.angle_alpha   90.00
_cell.angle_beta   90.00
_cell.angle_gamma   90.00
#
_symmetry.space_group_name_H-M   'P 1'
#
loop_
_entity.id
_entity.type
_entity.pdbx_description
1 polymer ?
#
loop_
_entity_poly.entity_id
_entity_poly.type
_entity_poly.pdbx_seq_one_letter_code
_entity_poly.pdbx_strand_id
1 'polypeptide(L)'
;MKAVLPAYIKPALMVSAILMLAAFFMGRAALSITMALFVMASAVCFNKEDWQVFRKARFLHMMALLFLIPFVSGLWSGDFNSWMGMIQVKLPLLILPVCAVVLYRFSVKDFQYVSLAFIAAAVLACCYSLWQYSFQPVAIQQTYLKAKVLPVPLSGDHIRLAWAVLIAYLLLFELLLAKFKSISYKWKAAAITGLVFLQCTCTSFLLKQV
;
A
#
# COMPACT_ATOMS: atom_id res chain seq x y z
N MET A 1 11.38 -23.13 14.57
CA MET A 1 10.55 -22.40 15.56
C MET A 1 10.32 -21.00 15.03
N LYS A 2 9.09 -20.46 15.08
CA LYS A 2 8.92 -19.02 14.85
C LYS A 2 9.43 -18.30 16.10
N ALA A 3 10.51 -17.54 16.02
CA ALA A 3 10.90 -16.63 17.10
C ALA A 3 9.68 -15.77 17.50
N VAL A 4 9.34 -15.82 18.79
CA VAL A 4 8.23 -15.04 19.35
C VAL A 4 8.70 -13.59 19.45
N LEU A 5 7.94 -12.68 18.86
CA LEU A 5 8.18 -11.24 18.98
C LEU A 5 8.03 -10.81 20.45
N PRO A 6 8.91 -9.94 20.97
CA PRO A 6 8.72 -9.36 22.29
C PRO A 6 7.37 -8.65 22.39
N ALA A 7 6.66 -8.83 23.50
CA ALA A 7 5.28 -8.39 23.66
C ALA A 7 5.07 -6.88 23.41
N TYR A 8 6.10 -6.06 23.69
CA TYR A 8 6.06 -4.61 23.49
C TYR A 8 6.41 -4.15 22.06
N ILE A 9 7.15 -4.95 21.28
CA ILE A 9 7.58 -4.57 19.92
C ILE A 9 6.49 -4.87 18.90
N LYS A 10 5.73 -5.95 19.11
CA LYS A 10 4.64 -6.36 18.22
C LYS A 10 3.63 -5.23 17.93
N PRO A 11 3.06 -4.52 18.93
CA PRO A 11 2.13 -3.42 18.66
C PRO A 11 2.81 -2.26 17.92
N ALA A 12 4.08 -1.94 18.22
CA ALA A 12 4.82 -0.89 17.52
C ALA A 12 5.01 -1.19 16.03
N LEU A 13 5.32 -2.45 15.67
CA LEU A 13 5.40 -2.90 14.29
C LEU A 13 4.05 -2.86 13.58
N MET A 14 2.96 -3.26 14.26
CA MET A 14 1.61 -3.19 13.69
C MET A 14 1.17 -1.73 13.45
N VAL A 15 1.40 -0.85 14.42
CA VAL A 15 1.07 0.58 14.30
C VAL A 15 1.87 1.22 13.18
N SER A 16 3.19 0.98 13.11
CA SER A 16 4.00 1.53 12.01
C SER A 16 3.61 0.96 10.64
N ALA A 17 3.23 -0.31 10.54
CA ALA A 17 2.69 -0.87 9.30
C ALA A 17 1.36 -0.23 8.89
N ILE A 18 0.43 -0.04 9.84
CA ILE A 18 -0.85 0.64 9.58
C ILE A 18 -0.62 2.11 9.20
N LEU A 19 0.29 2.80 9.88
CA LEU A 19 0.66 4.18 9.55
C LEU A 19 1.28 4.28 8.16
N MET A 20 2.13 3.34 7.76
CA MET A 20 2.70 3.28 6.41
C MET A 20 1.62 3.13 5.35
N LEU A 21 0.63 2.26 5.62
CA LEU A 21 -0.52 2.05 4.74
C LEU A 21 -1.45 3.26 4.68
N ALA A 22 -1.68 3.95 5.80
CA ALA A 22 -2.45 5.19 5.82
C ALA A 22 -1.72 6.35 5.12
N ALA A 23 -0.40 6.46 5.36
CA ALA A 23 0.45 7.49 4.77
C ALA A 23 0.58 7.34 3.24
N PHE A 24 0.38 6.12 2.71
CA PHE A 24 0.21 5.89 1.28
C PHE A 24 -0.83 6.82 0.66
N PHE A 25 -1.92 7.10 1.39
CA PHE A 25 -3.04 7.98 0.99
C PHE A 25 -2.80 9.48 1.24
N MET A 26 -1.84 9.85 2.11
CA MET A 26 -1.62 11.25 2.47
C MET A 26 -0.62 11.94 1.52
N GLY A 27 0.51 11.29 1.22
CA GLY A 27 1.57 11.92 0.43
C GLY A 27 2.89 11.18 0.45
N ARG A 28 3.80 11.55 -0.47
CA ARG A 28 5.11 10.89 -0.63
C ARG A 28 6.01 11.07 0.61
N ALA A 29 6.00 12.27 1.19
CA ALA A 29 6.77 12.57 2.40
C ALA A 29 6.28 11.76 3.61
N ALA A 30 4.95 11.74 3.84
CA ALA A 30 4.36 10.96 4.93
C ALA A 30 4.66 9.46 4.79
N LEU A 31 4.55 8.92 3.56
CA LEU A 31 4.89 7.52 3.28
C LEU A 31 6.37 7.23 3.60
N SER A 32 7.28 8.12 3.18
CA SER A 32 8.72 7.97 3.46
C SER A 32 9.03 8.00 4.97
N ILE A 33 8.40 8.91 5.72
CA ILE A 33 8.63 9.05 7.18
C ILE A 33 8.13 7.80 7.92
N THR A 34 6.92 7.35 7.61
CA THR A 34 6.32 6.16 8.25
C THR A 34 7.05 4.88 7.87
N MET A 35 7.58 4.80 6.66
CA MET A 35 8.44 3.72 6.21
C MET A 35 9.79 3.71 6.96
N ALA A 36 10.42 4.86 7.18
CA ALA A 36 11.61 4.95 8.01
C ALA A 36 11.34 4.51 9.46
N LEU A 37 10.19 4.89 10.04
CA LEU A 37 9.75 4.42 11.35
C LEU A 37 9.61 2.89 11.40
N PHE A 38 9.00 2.28 10.37
CA PHE A 38 8.87 0.83 10.27
C PHE A 38 10.24 0.13 10.17
N VAL A 39 11.16 0.68 9.36
CA VAL A 39 12.53 0.17 9.23
C VAL A 39 13.26 0.21 10.58
N MET A 40 13.17 1.33 11.31
CA MET A 40 13.77 1.45 12.63
C MET A 40 13.18 0.46 13.64
N ALA A 41 11.85 0.33 13.69
CA ALA A 41 11.18 -0.62 14.57
C ALA A 41 11.56 -2.09 14.23
N SER A 42 11.69 -2.40 12.94
CA SER A 42 12.11 -3.72 12.46
C SER A 42 13.57 -4.00 12.79
N ALA A 43 14.47 -3.01 12.66
CA ALA A 43 15.89 -3.15 12.97
C ALA A 43 16.14 -3.53 14.44
N VAL A 44 15.37 -2.98 15.39
CA VAL A 44 15.50 -3.29 16.83
C VAL A 44 15.20 -4.76 17.17
N CYS A 45 14.36 -5.43 16.37
CA CYS A 45 13.95 -6.82 16.63
C CYS A 45 14.48 -7.84 15.61
N PHE A 46 15.36 -7.38 14.72
CA PHE A 46 15.93 -8.19 13.66
C PHE A 46 16.96 -9.16 14.23
N ASN A 47 16.70 -10.46 14.08
CA ASN A 47 17.53 -11.53 14.64
C ASN A 47 18.19 -12.37 13.54
N LYS A 48 19.15 -13.22 13.93
CA LYS A 48 19.84 -14.17 13.03
C LYS A 48 18.86 -15.10 12.29
N GLU A 49 17.74 -15.46 12.92
CA GLU A 49 16.70 -16.28 12.28
C GLU A 49 16.03 -15.55 11.11
N ASP A 50 15.81 -14.24 11.21
CA ASP A 50 15.22 -13.44 10.13
C ASP A 50 16.16 -13.40 8.94
N TRP A 51 17.47 -13.34 9.18
CA TRP A 51 18.46 -13.43 8.12
C TRP A 51 18.40 -14.75 7.34
N GLN A 52 18.12 -15.86 8.04
CA GLN A 52 17.93 -17.16 7.38
C GLN A 52 16.66 -17.22 6.55
N VAL A 53 15.56 -16.62 7.03
CA VAL A 53 14.31 -16.50 6.29
C VAL A 53 14.49 -15.62 5.05
N PHE A 54 15.15 -14.47 5.20
CA PHE A 54 15.47 -13.57 4.10
C PHE A 54 16.18 -14.32 2.98
N ARG A 55 17.28 -15.02 3.29
CA ARG A 55 18.09 -15.80 2.33
C ARG A 55 17.29 -16.85 1.56
N LYS A 56 16.24 -17.43 2.16
CA LYS A 56 15.40 -18.44 1.50
C LYS A 56 14.25 -17.82 0.69
N ALA A 57 13.85 -16.59 1.01
CA ALA A 57 12.71 -15.94 0.38
C ALA A 57 13.08 -15.34 -0.99
N ARG A 58 12.94 -16.13 -2.06
CA ARG A 58 13.23 -15.70 -3.45
C ARG A 58 12.48 -14.41 -3.82
N PHE A 59 11.22 -14.27 -3.38
CA PHE A 59 10.40 -13.09 -3.66
C PHE A 59 11.01 -11.79 -3.10
N LEU A 60 11.53 -11.83 -1.86
CA LEU A 60 12.13 -10.64 -1.22
C LEU A 60 13.41 -10.20 -1.94
N HIS A 61 14.19 -11.15 -2.47
CA HIS A 61 15.36 -10.83 -3.28
C HIS A 61 14.98 -10.15 -4.60
N MET A 62 13.92 -10.62 -5.27
CA MET A 62 13.45 -9.98 -6.51
C MET A 62 12.97 -8.55 -6.26
N MET A 63 12.26 -8.33 -5.15
CA MET A 63 11.86 -6.98 -4.74
C MET A 63 13.08 -6.09 -4.42
N ALA A 64 14.05 -6.59 -3.65
CA ALA A 64 15.28 -5.85 -3.34
C ALA A 64 16.07 -5.50 -4.62
N LEU A 65 16.15 -6.44 -5.57
CA LEU A 65 16.83 -6.23 -6.85
C LEU A 65 16.17 -5.14 -7.68
N LEU A 66 14.83 -5.05 -7.67
CA LEU A 66 14.10 -3.98 -8.38
C LEU A 66 14.50 -2.59 -7.87
N PHE A 67 14.73 -2.46 -6.56
CA PHE A 67 15.16 -1.21 -5.94
C PHE A 67 16.66 -0.94 -6.10
N LEU A 68 17.44 -1.87 -6.66
CA LEU A 68 18.85 -1.66 -6.98
C LEU A 68 19.04 -0.82 -8.26
N ILE A 69 18.05 -0.80 -9.16
CA ILE A 69 18.14 -0.12 -10.46
C ILE A 69 18.55 1.37 -10.33
N PRO A 70 17.96 2.17 -9.42
CA PRO A 70 18.38 3.57 -9.22
C PRO A 70 19.84 3.72 -8.75
N PHE A 71 20.38 2.74 -8.02
CA PHE A 71 21.77 2.77 -7.55
C PHE A 71 22.75 2.58 -8.70
N VAL A 72 22.45 1.63 -9.59
CA VAL A 72 23.28 1.38 -10.79
C VAL A 72 23.23 2.56 -11.76
N SER A 73 22.09 3.26 -11.83
CA SER A 73 21.95 4.45 -12.70
C SER A 73 22.90 5.60 -12.35
N GLY A 74 23.47 5.62 -11.14
CA GLY A 74 24.45 6.62 -10.72
C GLY A 74 25.80 6.51 -11.42
N LEU A 75 26.16 5.32 -11.89
CA LEU A 75 27.46 5.07 -12.54
C LEU A 75 27.60 5.81 -13.89
N TRP A 76 26.48 6.26 -14.46
CA TRP A 76 26.43 7.06 -15.69
C TRP A 76 25.90 8.49 -15.47
N SER A 77 25.75 8.93 -14.22
CA SER A 77 25.25 10.26 -13.90
C SER A 77 26.35 11.32 -14.05
N GLY A 78 26.08 12.37 -14.82
CA GLY A 78 26.95 13.56 -14.89
C GLY A 78 26.82 14.51 -13.69
N ASP A 79 25.79 14.33 -12.85
CA ASP A 79 25.55 15.15 -11.66
C ASP A 79 25.37 14.24 -10.42
N PHE A 80 26.45 14.14 -9.64
CA PHE A 80 26.49 13.32 -8.44
C PHE A 80 25.59 13.85 -7.31
N ASN A 81 25.41 15.18 -7.22
CA ASN A 81 24.61 15.79 -6.14
C ASN A 81 23.11 15.53 -6.34
N SER A 82 22.63 15.68 -7.58
CA SER A 82 21.25 15.33 -7.94
C SER A 82 20.99 13.83 -7.77
N TRP A 83 21.94 12.98 -8.17
CA TRP A 83 21.85 11.54 -7.95
C TRP A 83 21.77 11.18 -6.45
N MET A 84 22.63 11.76 -5.61
CA MET A 84 22.64 11.51 -4.18
C MET A 84 21.30 11.87 -3.51
N GLY A 85 20.71 13.01 -3.89
CA GLY A 85 19.38 13.40 -3.41
C GLY A 85 18.29 12.38 -3.77
N MET A 86 18.32 11.84 -4.99
CA MET A 86 17.39 10.78 -5.41
C MET A 86 17.59 9.47 -4.66
N ILE A 87 18.84 9.10 -4.35
CA ILE A 87 19.16 7.88 -3.60
C ILE A 87 18.66 7.98 -2.16
N GLN A 88 18.85 9.11 -1.48
CA GLN A 88 18.41 9.29 -0.09
C GLN A 88 16.90 9.05 0.08
N VAL A 89 16.08 9.51 -0.87
CA VAL A 89 14.62 9.30 -0.84
C VAL A 89 14.25 7.84 -1.14
N LYS A 90 15.06 7.11 -1.91
CA LYS A 90 14.81 5.72 -2.32
C LYS A 90 15.48 4.67 -1.43
N LEU A 91 16.40 5.08 -0.56
CA LEU A 91 17.13 4.17 0.34
C LEU A 91 16.20 3.38 1.27
N PRO A 92 15.16 3.97 1.90
CA PRO A 92 14.23 3.19 2.74
C PRO A 92 13.52 2.09 1.95
N LEU A 93 13.23 2.31 0.66
CA LEU A 93 12.62 1.33 -0.24
C LEU A 93 13.52 0.12 -0.50
N LEU A 94 14.83 0.30 -0.54
CA LEU A 94 15.78 -0.80 -0.68
C LEU A 94 15.85 -1.67 0.58
N ILE A 95 15.74 -1.03 1.76
CA ILE A 95 15.85 -1.71 3.06
C ILE A 95 14.53 -2.42 3.43
N LEU A 96 13.39 -1.94 2.92
CA LEU A 96 12.06 -2.47 3.26
C LEU A 96 11.91 -3.99 3.01
N PRO A 97 12.33 -4.59 1.88
CA PRO A 97 12.24 -6.05 1.68
C PRO A 97 12.96 -6.86 2.76
N VAL A 98 14.08 -6.34 3.30
CA VAL A 98 14.81 -6.98 4.40
C VAL A 98 14.02 -6.85 5.69
N CYS A 99 13.54 -5.65 6.01
CA CYS A 99 12.74 -5.39 7.21
C CYS A 99 11.37 -6.08 7.19
N ALA A 100 10.82 -6.36 6.01
CA ALA A 100 9.54 -7.05 5.82
C ALA A 100 9.59 -8.53 6.26
N VAL A 101 10.78 -9.10 6.45
CA VAL A 101 10.93 -10.47 6.99
C VAL A 101 10.31 -10.60 8.37
N VAL A 102 10.38 -9.54 9.18
CA VAL A 102 9.80 -9.52 10.53
C VAL A 102 8.28 -9.73 10.48
N LEU A 103 7.63 -9.37 9.37
CA LEU A 103 6.19 -9.61 9.17
C LEU A 103 5.84 -11.10 9.07
N TYR A 104 6.78 -12.00 8.75
CA TYR A 104 6.50 -13.46 8.75
C TYR A 104 6.21 -14.01 10.17
N ARG A 105 6.60 -13.26 11.20
CA ARG A 105 6.28 -13.55 12.60
C ARG A 105 4.86 -13.11 12.97
N PHE A 106 4.17 -12.35 12.11
CA PHE A 106 2.79 -11.96 12.36
C PHE A 106 1.88 -13.18 12.31
N SER A 107 0.85 -13.15 13.16
CA SER A 107 -0.22 -14.13 13.09
C SER A 107 -1.15 -13.81 11.93
N VAL A 108 -1.92 -14.82 11.49
CA VAL A 108 -2.96 -14.63 10.47
C VAL A 108 -3.94 -13.53 10.89
N LYS A 109 -4.26 -13.41 12.18
CA LYS A 109 -5.14 -12.35 12.69
C LYS A 109 -4.54 -10.96 12.51
N ASP A 110 -3.24 -10.81 12.78
CA ASP A 110 -2.56 -9.51 12.62
C ASP A 110 -2.58 -9.07 11.16
N PHE A 111 -2.31 -9.99 10.22
CA PHE A 111 -2.43 -9.72 8.79
C PHE A 111 -3.85 -9.34 8.37
N GLN A 112 -4.87 -9.99 8.94
CA GLN A 112 -6.28 -9.65 8.69
C GLN A 112 -6.62 -8.23 9.14
N TYR A 113 -6.13 -7.80 10.33
CA TYR A 113 -6.36 -6.44 10.82
C TYR A 113 -5.71 -5.39 9.92
N VAL A 114 -4.44 -5.61 9.54
CA VAL A 114 -3.70 -4.70 8.65
C VAL A 114 -4.37 -4.61 7.27
N SER A 115 -4.78 -5.75 6.71
CA SER A 115 -5.47 -5.81 5.42
C SER A 115 -6.82 -5.10 5.45
N LEU A 116 -7.62 -5.33 6.51
CA LEU A 116 -8.92 -4.68 6.67
C LEU A 116 -8.77 -3.16 6.83
N ALA A 117 -7.77 -2.70 7.59
CA ALA A 117 -7.48 -1.28 7.74
C ALA A 117 -7.14 -0.62 6.39
N PHE A 118 -6.33 -1.30 5.55
CA PHE A 118 -6.00 -0.80 4.21
C PHE A 118 -7.21 -0.76 3.28
N ILE A 119 -8.03 -1.82 3.27
CA ILE A 119 -9.27 -1.87 2.48
C ILE A 119 -10.21 -0.74 2.90
N ALA A 120 -10.39 -0.53 4.21
CA ALA A 120 -11.22 0.56 4.71
C ALA A 120 -10.69 1.94 4.26
N ALA A 121 -9.37 2.17 4.32
CA ALA A 121 -8.76 3.41 3.84
C ALA A 121 -8.99 3.62 2.32
N ALA A 122 -8.84 2.57 1.51
CA ALA A 122 -9.10 2.63 0.07
C ALA A 122 -10.57 2.96 -0.24
N VAL A 123 -11.52 2.34 0.49
CA VAL A 123 -12.96 2.63 0.35
C VAL A 123 -13.26 4.08 0.73
N LEU A 124 -12.70 4.58 1.83
CA LEU A 124 -12.86 5.97 2.25
C LEU A 124 -12.32 6.95 1.18
N ALA A 125 -11.18 6.63 0.56
CA ALA A 125 -10.61 7.43 -0.52
C ALA A 125 -11.53 7.49 -1.77
N CYS A 126 -12.16 6.37 -2.12
CA CYS A 126 -13.16 6.31 -3.18
C CYS A 126 -14.43 7.11 -2.81
N CYS A 127 -14.93 6.96 -1.59
CA CYS A 127 -16.09 7.71 -1.09
C CYS A 127 -15.84 9.22 -1.12
N TYR A 128 -14.63 9.68 -0.77
CA TYR A 128 -14.25 11.09 -0.89
C TYR A 128 -14.37 11.61 -2.32
N SER A 129 -13.88 10.82 -3.29
CA SER A 129 -13.91 11.20 -4.71
C SER A 129 -15.36 11.33 -5.20
N LEU A 130 -16.24 10.40 -4.82
CA LEU A 130 -17.67 10.45 -5.14
C LEU A 130 -18.39 11.60 -4.44
N TRP A 131 -18.04 11.87 -3.18
CA TRP A 131 -18.54 13.01 -2.44
C TRP A 131 -18.22 14.31 -3.17
N GLN A 132 -16.98 14.52 -3.60
CA GLN A 132 -16.59 15.69 -4.40
C GLN A 132 -17.41 15.81 -5.70
N TYR A 133 -17.63 14.70 -6.40
CA TYR A 133 -18.47 14.67 -7.60
C TYR A 133 -19.92 15.12 -7.32
N SER A 134 -20.50 14.71 -6.19
CA SER A 134 -21.87 15.06 -5.84
C SER A 134 -22.11 16.55 -5.59
N PHE A 135 -21.09 17.30 -5.15
CA PHE A 135 -21.21 18.75 -4.90
C PHE A 135 -21.03 19.60 -6.16
N GLN A 136 -20.18 19.18 -7.11
CA GLN A 136 -19.85 19.99 -8.29
C GLN A 136 -19.83 19.16 -9.60
N PRO A 137 -20.92 18.48 -9.96
CA PRO A 137 -20.93 17.55 -11.09
C PRO A 137 -20.63 18.24 -12.43
N VAL A 138 -21.22 19.42 -12.67
CA VAL A 138 -21.05 20.18 -13.92
C VAL A 138 -19.62 20.67 -14.11
N ALA A 139 -19.01 21.24 -13.07
CA ALA A 139 -17.64 21.72 -13.13
C ALA A 139 -16.66 20.56 -13.36
N ILE A 140 -16.87 19.43 -12.69
CA ILE A 140 -16.03 18.24 -12.86
C ILE A 140 -16.17 17.69 -14.30
N GLN A 141 -17.39 17.57 -14.83
CA GLN A 141 -17.62 17.12 -16.21
C GLN A 141 -16.95 18.04 -17.26
N GLN A 142 -16.95 19.36 -17.04
CA GLN A 142 -16.22 20.29 -17.89
C GLN A 142 -14.70 20.12 -17.82
N THR A 143 -14.16 19.73 -16.65
CA THR A 143 -12.73 19.41 -16.54
C THR A 143 -12.36 18.09 -17.20
N TYR A 144 -13.27 17.12 -17.25
CA TYR A 144 -13.09 15.87 -18.00
C TYR A 144 -12.91 16.10 -19.50
N LEU A 145 -13.63 17.06 -20.08
CA LEU A 145 -13.42 17.48 -21.48
C LEU A 145 -12.00 17.98 -21.76
N LYS A 146 -11.25 18.34 -20.71
CA LYS A 146 -9.85 18.77 -20.77
C LYS A 146 -8.89 17.65 -20.35
N ALA A 147 -9.31 16.40 -20.46
CA ALA A 147 -8.57 15.21 -20.05
C ALA A 147 -8.11 15.22 -18.57
N LYS A 148 -8.82 15.94 -17.69
CA LYS A 148 -8.59 15.84 -16.24
C LYS A 148 -9.45 14.74 -15.65
N VAL A 149 -8.92 14.08 -14.63
CA VAL A 149 -9.60 13.03 -13.88
C VAL A 149 -10.42 13.61 -12.73
N LEU A 150 -11.30 12.79 -12.15
CA LEU A 150 -12.05 13.13 -10.93
C LEU A 150 -11.09 13.64 -9.85
N PRO A 151 -11.48 14.63 -9.02
CA PRO A 151 -10.71 14.98 -7.83
C PRO A 151 -10.57 13.75 -6.93
N VAL A 152 -9.33 13.33 -6.76
CA VAL A 152 -8.95 12.24 -5.88
C VAL A 152 -8.24 12.81 -4.65
N PRO A 153 -8.32 12.13 -3.48
CA PRO A 153 -7.33 12.37 -2.42
C PRO A 153 -5.92 12.10 -2.98
N LEU A 154 -4.85 12.39 -2.23
CA LEU A 154 -3.45 12.21 -2.69
C LEU A 154 -2.88 13.31 -3.60
N SER A 155 -3.31 14.57 -3.46
CA SER A 155 -2.83 15.69 -4.29
C SER A 155 -3.07 15.47 -5.80
N GLY A 156 -4.17 14.78 -6.17
CA GLY A 156 -4.51 14.51 -7.57
C GLY A 156 -3.81 13.28 -8.20
N ASP A 157 -3.08 12.49 -7.40
CA ASP A 157 -2.35 11.30 -7.88
C ASP A 157 -3.28 10.08 -8.03
N HIS A 158 -4.03 10.09 -9.13
CA HIS A 158 -5.01 9.06 -9.50
C HIS A 158 -4.36 7.70 -9.81
N ILE A 159 -3.10 7.69 -10.29
CA ILE A 159 -2.35 6.46 -10.52
C ILE A 159 -2.10 5.76 -9.19
N ARG A 160 -1.64 6.50 -8.18
CA ARG A 160 -1.42 5.94 -6.85
C ARG A 160 -2.71 5.43 -6.21
N LEU A 161 -3.83 6.14 -6.38
CA LEU A 161 -5.14 5.65 -5.93
C LEU A 161 -5.54 4.35 -6.64
N ALA A 162 -5.35 4.26 -7.97
CA ALA A 162 -5.67 3.06 -8.73
C ALA A 162 -4.89 1.83 -8.26
N TRP A 163 -3.58 2.00 -7.97
CA TRP A 163 -2.77 0.94 -7.34
C TRP A 163 -3.28 0.56 -5.96
N ALA A 164 -3.65 1.54 -5.12
CA ALA A 164 -4.23 1.25 -3.80
C ALA A 164 -5.50 0.42 -3.89
N VAL A 165 -6.41 0.78 -4.80
CA VAL A 165 -7.67 0.06 -5.01
C VAL A 165 -7.42 -1.36 -5.53
N LEU A 166 -6.49 -1.54 -6.46
CA LEU A 166 -6.10 -2.87 -6.96
C LEU A 166 -5.55 -3.76 -5.83
N ILE A 167 -4.64 -3.22 -5.01
CA ILE A 167 -4.08 -3.95 -3.86
C ILE A 167 -5.18 -4.28 -2.85
N ALA A 168 -6.08 -3.33 -2.56
CA ALA A 168 -7.21 -3.55 -1.66
C ALA A 168 -8.13 -4.67 -2.18
N TYR A 169 -8.35 -4.75 -3.49
CA TYR A 169 -9.12 -5.82 -4.12
C TYR A 169 -8.43 -7.19 -3.98
N LEU A 170 -7.11 -7.26 -4.23
CA LEU A 170 -6.34 -8.49 -4.06
C LEU A 170 -6.36 -8.98 -2.60
N LEU A 171 -6.20 -8.07 -1.64
CA LEU A 171 -6.30 -8.39 -0.21
C LEU A 171 -7.70 -8.85 0.18
N LEU A 172 -8.73 -8.19 -0.33
CA LEU A 172 -10.12 -8.60 -0.10
C LEU A 172 -10.38 -10.01 -0.64
N PHE A 173 -9.85 -10.32 -1.82
CA PHE A 173 -9.93 -11.64 -2.43
C PHE A 173 -9.20 -12.70 -1.59
N GLU A 174 -8.01 -12.41 -1.08
CA GLU A 174 -7.26 -13.31 -0.19
C GLU A 174 -8.02 -13.57 1.13
N LEU A 175 -8.55 -12.52 1.76
CA LEU A 175 -9.35 -12.62 2.99
C LEU A 175 -10.62 -13.45 2.78
N LEU A 176 -11.25 -13.27 1.62
CA LEU A 176 -12.38 -14.07 1.18
C LEU A 176 -11.99 -15.54 1.10
N LEU A 177 -10.97 -15.89 0.30
CA LEU A 177 -10.48 -17.27 0.13
C LEU A 177 -10.15 -17.94 1.46
N ALA A 178 -9.48 -17.23 2.37
CA ALA A 178 -9.13 -17.74 3.69
C ALA A 178 -10.35 -18.06 4.58
N LYS A 179 -11.49 -17.39 4.36
CA LYS A 179 -12.74 -17.56 5.14
C LYS A 179 -13.85 -18.29 4.38
N PHE A 180 -13.59 -18.79 3.16
CA PHE A 180 -14.60 -19.45 2.29
C PHE A 180 -15.21 -20.75 2.86
N LYS A 181 -14.83 -21.17 4.08
CA LYS A 181 -15.41 -22.31 4.81
C LYS A 181 -16.81 -22.04 5.40
N SER A 182 -17.24 -20.78 5.58
CA SER A 182 -18.55 -20.43 6.17
C SER A 182 -19.40 -19.54 5.24
N ILE A 183 -20.65 -19.93 5.01
CA ILE A 183 -21.53 -19.37 3.96
C ILE A 183 -22.04 -17.95 4.26
N SER A 184 -22.13 -17.56 5.53
CA SER A 184 -22.58 -16.24 5.99
C SER A 184 -21.58 -15.11 5.66
N TYR A 185 -20.29 -15.42 5.60
CA TYR A 185 -19.25 -14.43 5.31
C TYR A 185 -19.15 -14.10 3.81
N LYS A 186 -19.60 -15.02 2.96
CA LYS A 186 -19.57 -14.88 1.49
C LYS A 186 -20.41 -13.71 1.01
N TRP A 187 -21.61 -13.53 1.57
CA TRP A 187 -22.52 -12.43 1.18
C TRP A 187 -22.03 -11.06 1.63
N LYS A 188 -21.48 -10.94 2.84
CA LYS A 188 -20.94 -9.65 3.34
C LYS A 188 -19.74 -9.19 2.53
N ALA A 189 -18.83 -10.10 2.22
CA ALA A 189 -17.66 -9.78 1.44
C ALA A 189 -17.98 -9.65 -0.07
N ALA A 190 -18.93 -10.41 -0.62
CA ALA A 190 -19.45 -10.16 -1.97
C ALA A 190 -20.16 -8.80 -2.08
N ALA A 191 -20.87 -8.35 -1.05
CA ALA A 191 -21.47 -7.01 -1.00
C ALA A 191 -20.41 -5.91 -0.98
N ILE A 192 -19.34 -6.05 -0.19
CA ILE A 192 -18.22 -5.09 -0.15
C ILE A 192 -17.46 -5.09 -1.49
N THR A 193 -17.17 -6.27 -2.03
CA THR A 193 -16.48 -6.43 -3.33
C THR A 193 -17.33 -5.86 -4.45
N GLY A 194 -18.64 -6.13 -4.43
CA GLY A 194 -19.64 -5.57 -5.34
C GLY A 194 -19.72 -4.05 -5.23
N LEU A 195 -19.70 -3.48 -4.02
CA LEU A 195 -19.73 -2.04 -3.81
C LEU A 195 -18.47 -1.36 -4.37
N VAL A 196 -17.28 -1.92 -4.11
CA VAL A 196 -16.00 -1.42 -4.64
C VAL A 196 -15.92 -1.58 -6.16
N PHE A 197 -16.38 -2.71 -6.71
CA PHE A 197 -16.41 -2.96 -8.15
C PHE A 197 -17.41 -2.03 -8.85
N LEU A 198 -18.56 -1.78 -8.24
CA LEU A 198 -19.59 -0.85 -8.71
C LEU A 198 -19.08 0.60 -8.62
N GLN A 199 -18.21 0.93 -7.66
CA GLN A 199 -17.53 2.23 -7.60
C GLN A 199 -16.46 2.40 -8.71
N CYS A 200 -15.66 1.37 -9.01
CA CYS A 200 -14.73 1.37 -10.14
C CYS A 200 -15.43 1.40 -11.51
N THR A 201 -16.58 0.72 -11.64
CA THR A 201 -17.38 0.75 -12.87
C THR A 201 -18.20 2.03 -13.00
N CYS A 202 -18.70 2.62 -11.92
CA CYS A 202 -19.41 3.91 -12.00
C CYS A 202 -18.46 5.05 -12.44
N THR A 203 -17.21 5.04 -11.98
CA THR A 203 -16.17 5.98 -12.46
C THR A 203 -15.77 5.74 -13.92
N SER A 204 -15.82 4.50 -14.42
CA SER A 204 -15.53 4.17 -15.83
C SER A 204 -16.74 4.17 -16.78
N PHE A 205 -17.97 4.16 -16.25
CA PHE A 205 -19.21 4.29 -17.03
C PHE A 205 -19.56 5.77 -17.25
N LEU A 206 -19.27 6.64 -16.27
CA LEU A 206 -19.30 8.10 -16.46
C LEU A 206 -18.29 8.59 -17.52
N LEU A 207 -17.24 7.80 -17.80
CA LEU A 207 -16.26 8.03 -18.88
C LEU A 207 -16.81 7.75 -20.29
N LYS A 208 -17.95 7.07 -20.45
CA LYS A 208 -18.51 6.69 -21.76
C LYS A 208 -19.71 7.52 -22.22
N GLN A 209 -20.20 8.46 -21.40
CA GLN A 209 -21.32 9.34 -21.75
C GLN A 209 -20.91 10.75 -22.20
N VAL A 210 -19.63 10.93 -22.54
CA VAL A 210 -19.09 12.11 -23.22
C VAL A 210 -18.44 11.65 -24.50
#